data_AF-A0A1A8KPB2-F1
#
_entry.id   AF-A0A1A8KPB2-F1
#
_cell.length_a   1.000
_cell.length_b   1.000
_cell.length_c   1.000
_cell.angle_alpha   90.00
_cell.angle_beta   90.00
_cell.angle_gamma   90.00
#
_symmetry.space_group_name_H-M   'P 1'
#
loop_
_entity.id
_entity.type
_entity.pdbx_description
1 polymer ?
#
loop_
_entity_poly.entity_id
_entity_poly.type
_entity_poly.pdbx_seq_one_letter_code
_entity_poly.pdbx_strand_id
1 'polypeptide(L)' 'RATTSDKVVLVSNYTQTLDLFEKLCRNRRYLYVRLDGTMSIKKRAKIVERFNSPHNPEFIFMLSSKAGGCGLN' A
#
# COMPACT_ATOMS: atom_id res chain seq x y z
N ARG A 1 19.82 7.55 14.54
CA ARG A 1 18.64 6.95 13.87
C ARG A 1 18.44 7.73 12.58
N ALA A 2 18.51 7.11 11.41
CA ALA A 2 18.17 7.78 10.16
C ALA A 2 16.64 7.94 10.08
N THR A 3 16.16 9.13 9.71
CA THR A 3 14.75 9.44 9.48
C THR A 3 14.59 9.84 8.02
N THR A 4 13.62 9.25 7.33
CA THR A 4 13.28 9.58 5.95
C THR A 4 11.79 9.87 5.81
N SER A 5 11.43 10.70 4.86
CA SER A 5 10.05 10.95 4.40
C SER A 5 9.71 10.17 3.12
N ASP A 6 10.59 9.26 2.68
CA ASP A 6 10.37 8.47 1.46
C ASP A 6 9.13 7.60 1.58
N LYS A 7 8.41 7.44 0.48
CA LYS A 7 7.29 6.51 0.38
C LYS A 7 7.78 5.12 0.01
N VAL A 8 7.25 4.08 0.66
CA VAL A 8 7.67 2.70 0.47
C VAL A 8 6.59 1.91 -0.27
N VAL A 9 6.95 1.20 -1.33
CA VAL A 9 6.06 0.27 -2.04
C VAL A 9 6.46 -1.16 -1.72
N LEU A 10 5.53 -1.93 -1.14
CA LEU A 10 5.71 -3.33 -0.80
C LEU A 10 4.89 -4.19 -1.76
N VAL A 11 5.56 -5.00 -2.58
CA VAL A 11 4.90 -5.90 -3.54
C VAL A 11 5.03 -7.34 -3.06
N SER A 12 3.93 -8.09 -3.10
CA SER A 12 3.96 -9.54 -2.84
C SER A 12 3.00 -10.31 -3.74
N ASN A 13 3.45 -11.48 -4.20
CA ASN A 13 2.62 -12.44 -4.92
C ASN A 13 1.57 -13.09 -4.00
N TYR A 14 1.76 -13.05 -2.68
CA TYR A 14 0.93 -13.73 -1.69
C TYR A 14 0.24 -12.72 -0.77
N THR A 15 -1.10 -12.73 -0.75
CA THR A 15 -1.90 -11.84 0.12
C THR A 15 -1.66 -12.14 1.60
N GLN A 16 -1.40 -13.40 1.95
CA GLN A 16 -1.06 -13.80 3.33
C GLN A 16 0.20 -13.10 3.84
N THR A 17 1.19 -12.87 2.99
CA THR A 17 2.39 -12.09 3.34
C THR A 17 1.99 -10.64 3.63
N LEU A 18 1.12 -10.05 2.81
CA LEU A 18 0.61 -8.69 3.05
C LEU A 18 -0.18 -8.61 4.37
N ASP A 19 -0.93 -9.65 4.74
CA ASP A 19 -1.64 -9.71 6.04
C ASP A 19 -0.67 -9.68 7.23
N LEU A 20 0.51 -10.31 7.11
CA LEU A 20 1.56 -10.24 8.14
C LEU A 20 2.17 -8.85 8.24
N PHE A 21 2.46 -8.21 7.09
CA PHE A 21 2.95 -6.84 7.07
C PHE A 21 1.91 -5.84 7.57
N GLU A 22 0.63 -6.11 7.34
CA GLU A 22 -0.47 -5.32 7.88
C GLU A 22 -0.46 -5.32 9.41
N LYS A 23 -0.34 -6.51 10.03
CA LYS A 23 -0.18 -6.65 11.47
C LYS A 23 1.06 -5.91 11.99
N LEU A 24 2.19 -6.02 11.28
CA LEU A 24 3.42 -5.31 11.61
C LEU A 24 3.21 -3.79 11.57
N CYS A 25 2.57 -3.26 10.52
CA CYS A 25 2.29 -1.83 10.38
C CYS A 25 1.40 -1.33 11.50
N ARG A 26 0.34 -2.09 11.87
CA ARG A 26 -0.51 -1.75 13.01
C ARG A 26 0.28 -1.72 14.32
N ASN A 27 1.13 -2.71 14.56
CA ASN A 27 1.97 -2.79 15.77
C ASN A 27 2.98 -1.65 15.85
N ARG A 28 3.54 -1.21 14.72
CA ARG A 28 4.51 -0.12 14.62
C ARG A 28 3.88 1.25 14.39
N ARG A 29 2.55 1.32 14.26
CA ARG A 29 1.77 2.52 13.90
C ARG A 29 2.22 3.16 12.58
N TYR A 30 2.64 2.34 11.63
CA TYR A 30 2.89 2.80 10.27
C TYR A 30 1.57 2.95 9.54
N LEU A 31 1.37 4.11 8.92
CA LEU A 31 0.22 4.35 8.07
C LEU A 31 0.47 3.69 6.72
N TYR A 32 -0.48 2.88 6.29
CA TYR A 32 -0.38 2.10 5.07
C TYR A 32 -1.69 2.12 4.30
N VAL A 33 -1.58 1.85 3.01
CA VAL A 33 -2.70 1.49 2.14
C VAL A 33 -2.40 0.17 1.47
N ARG A 34 -3.45 -0.59 1.16
CA ARG A 34 -3.38 -1.88 0.50
C ARG A 34 -4.25 -1.89 -0.73
N LEU A 35 -3.72 -2.43 -1.81
CA LEU A 35 -4.43 -2.68 -3.05
C LEU A 35 -4.26 -4.15 -3.41
N ASP A 36 -5.38 -4.88 -3.38
CA ASP A 36 -5.43 -6.28 -3.78
C ASP A 36 -6.49 -6.57 -4.84
N GLY A 37 -6.47 -7.80 -5.35
CA GLY A 37 -7.32 -8.24 -6.45
C GLY A 37 -8.82 -8.22 -6.14
N THR A 38 -9.21 -8.19 -4.86
CA THR A 38 -10.63 -8.22 -4.44
C THR A 38 -11.29 -6.85 -4.51
N MET A 39 -10.50 -5.77 -4.65
CA MET A 39 -11.00 -4.41 -4.68
C MET A 39 -11.55 -4.01 -6.06
N SER A 40 -12.68 -3.30 -6.06
CA SER A 40 -13.25 -2.73 -7.28
C SER A 40 -12.35 -1.63 -7.87
N ILE A 41 -12.40 -1.46 -9.20
CA ILE A 41 -11.58 -0.49 -9.95
C ILE A 41 -11.70 0.93 -9.36
N LYS A 42 -12.92 1.37 -9.03
CA LYS A 42 -13.17 2.69 -8.42
C LYS A 42 -12.44 2.87 -7.09
N LYS A 43 -12.40 1.83 -6.24
CA LYS A 43 -11.67 1.88 -4.96
C LYS A 43 -10.16 1.91 -5.17
N ARG A 44 -9.65 1.21 -6.19
CA ARG A 44 -8.22 1.21 -6.54
C ARG A 44 -7.73 2.62 -6.88
N ALA A 45 -8.41 3.31 -7.79
CA ALA A 45 -8.06 4.67 -8.20
C ALA A 45 -7.99 5.64 -7.00
N LYS A 46 -9.01 5.60 -6.12
CA LYS A 46 -9.05 6.43 -4.92
C LYS A 46 -7.89 6.15 -3.95
N ILE A 47 -7.45 4.90 -3.83
CA ILE A 47 -6.31 4.52 -2.98
C ILE A 47 -5.00 5.03 -3.56
N VAL A 48 -4.82 4.90 -4.88
CA VAL A 48 -3.64 5.41 -5.59
C VAL A 48 -3.57 6.93 -5.47
N GLU A 49 -4.67 7.63 -5.72
CA GLU A 49 -4.76 9.10 -5.56
C GLU A 49 -4.45 9.53 -4.12
N ARG A 50 -5.02 8.82 -3.13
CA ARG A 50 -4.72 9.06 -1.72
C ARG A 50 -3.22 8.88 -1.44
N PHE A 51 -2.60 7.80 -1.91
CA PHE A 51 -1.18 7.58 -1.69
C PHE A 51 -0.30 8.59 -2.42
N ASN A 52 -0.68 9.04 -3.63
CA ASN A 52 0.12 9.98 -4.41
C ASN A 52 0.00 11.43 -3.92
N SER A 53 -1.05 11.77 -3.17
CA SER A 53 -1.18 13.10 -2.58
C SER A 53 0.00 13.41 -1.64
N PRO A 54 0.64 14.58 -1.77
CA PRO A 54 1.73 15.00 -0.90
C PRO A 54 1.25 15.36 0.52
N HIS A 55 -0.05 15.61 0.70
CA HIS A 55 -0.65 15.97 1.99
C HIS A 55 -1.01 14.75 2.84
N ASN A 56 -0.89 13.56 2.27
CA ASN A 56 -1.36 12.33 2.87
C ASN A 56 -0.22 11.61 3.61
N PRO A 57 -0.43 11.21 4.88
CA PRO A 57 0.63 10.69 5.75
C PRO A 57 0.93 9.20 5.56
N GLU A 58 0.28 8.53 4.58
CA GLU A 58 0.53 7.13 4.28
C GLU A 58 1.98 6.90 3.82
N PHE A 59 2.69 6.06 4.57
CA PHE A 59 4.09 5.76 4.36
C PHE A 59 4.29 4.52 3.48
N ILE A 60 3.42 3.51 3.61
CA ILE A 60 3.56 2.21 2.94
C ILE A 60 2.40 1.95 1.99
N PHE A 61 2.70 1.58 0.74
CA PHE A 61 1.73 1.08 -0.22
C PHE A 61 1.95 -0.41 -0.49
N MET A 62 0.99 -1.24 -0.08
CA MET A 62 1.03 -2.68 -0.24
C MET A 62 0.27 -3.11 -1.50
N LEU A 63 0.95 -3.83 -2.39
CA LEU A 63 0.41 -4.31 -3.64
C LEU A 63 0.46 -5.84 -3.69
N SER A 64 -0.69 -6.46 -3.93
CA SER A 64 -0.68 -7.85 -4.40
C SER A 64 -0.30 -7.84 -5.89
N SER A 65 0.56 -8.75 -6.34
CA SER A 65 1.08 -8.72 -7.71
C SER A 65 0.01 -8.88 -8.79
N LYS A 66 -1.09 -9.60 -8.49
CA LYS A 66 -2.28 -9.66 -9.36
C LYS A 66 -2.98 -8.30 -9.52
N ALA A 67 -2.84 -7.42 -8.55
CA ALA A 67 -3.47 -6.10 -8.56
C ALA A 67 -2.54 -5.00 -9.06
N GLY A 68 -1.22 -5.17 -8.91
CA GLY A 68 -0.20 -4.24 -9.41
C GLY A 68 -0.08 -4.21 -10.95
N GLY A 69 -0.42 -5.30 -11.65
CA GLY A 69 -0.37 -5.39 -13.11
C GLY A 69 -1.49 -4.66 -13.86
N CYS A 70 -2.44 -4.03 -13.16
CA CYS A 70 -3.60 -3.36 -13.74
C CYS A 70 -3.54 -1.85 -13.44
N GLY A 71 -2.68 -1.12 -14.15
CA GLY A 71 -2.76 0.34 -14.29
C GLY A 71 -2.48 1.16 -13.02
N LEU A 72 -1.22 1.19 -12.58
CA LEU A 72 -0.73 2.13 -11.54
C LEU A 72 -0.13 3.43 -12.11
N ASN A 73 -0.34 3.73 -13.40
CA ASN A 73 0.03 5.02 -14.01
C ASN A 73 -1.12 6.01 -13.94
#